data_AF-A0A1S3Z7M1-F1
#
_entry.id   AF-A0A1S3Z7M1-F1
#
_cell.length_a   1.000
_cell.length_b   1.000
_cell.length_c   1.000
_cell.angle_alpha   90.00
_cell.angle_beta   90.00
_cell.angle_gamma   90.00
#
_symmetry.space_group_name_H-M   'P 1'
#
loop_
_entity.id
_entity.type
_entity.pdbx_description
1 polymer ?
#
loop_
_entity_poly.entity_id
_entity_poly.type
_entity_poly.pdbx_seq_one_letter_code
_entity_poly.pdbx_strand_id
1 'polypeptide(L)'
;ICSLFITVYFITILAESFSDFFVSFDIAAAIDGKYLSNEEAGNLSTLFDVGGVVGGILAGYISDRLGARAITAASFMYCAIPVLYLYRSYGHISMTINIILMLITGVFVNGPYALITTAVSADLGTHSSLKGNSRALATVTAIIDGTGSIGAAIGPLLTGYISAMSWSAVFTMLMGAAFIAGLLLTRLVVAEVGANIHQLGSPRSRSPDLEV
;
A
#
# COMPACT_ATOMS: atom_id res chain seq x y z
N ILE A 1 11.29 6.37 -12.04
CA ILE A 1 12.21 6.52 -10.89
C ILE A 1 11.70 7.62 -9.94
N CYS A 2 11.74 8.92 -10.25
CA CYS A 2 11.24 9.97 -9.31
C CYS A 2 9.77 9.81 -8.87
N SER A 3 8.86 9.46 -9.79
CA SER A 3 7.45 9.21 -9.45
C SER A 3 7.26 8.04 -8.48
N LEU A 4 8.13 7.04 -8.56
CA LEU A 4 8.07 5.86 -7.69
C LEU A 4 8.49 6.21 -6.26
N PHE A 5 9.53 7.04 -6.09
CA PHE A 5 9.99 7.48 -4.77
C PHE A 5 8.91 8.26 -4.00
N ILE A 6 8.26 9.19 -4.70
CA ILE A 6 7.18 9.99 -4.13
C ILE A 6 5.98 9.09 -3.79
N THR A 7 5.70 8.08 -4.62
CA THR A 7 4.68 7.08 -4.35
C THR A 7 4.99 6.28 -3.08
N VAL A 8 6.21 5.75 -2.96
CA VAL A 8 6.66 4.99 -1.77
C VAL A 8 6.52 5.86 -0.51
N TYR A 9 6.93 7.12 -0.58
CA TYR A 9 6.76 8.06 0.52
C TYR A 9 5.30 8.19 0.97
N PHE A 10 4.36 8.46 0.06
CA PHE A 10 2.93 8.60 0.41
C PHE A 10 2.28 7.29 0.88
N ILE A 11 2.66 6.16 0.30
CA ILE A 11 2.15 4.85 0.74
C ILE A 11 2.70 4.49 2.11
N THR A 12 3.96 4.82 2.40
CA THR A 12 4.54 4.59 3.73
C THR A 12 3.90 5.50 4.78
N ILE A 13 3.62 6.77 4.43
CA ILE A 13 2.79 7.64 5.29
C ILE A 13 1.45 6.97 5.57
N LEU A 14 0.76 6.46 4.55
CA LEU A 14 -0.54 5.81 4.74
C LEU A 14 -0.45 4.60 5.67
N ALA A 15 0.49 3.69 5.38
CA ALA A 15 0.62 2.42 6.09
C ALA A 15 1.05 2.60 7.55
N GLU A 16 2.13 3.35 7.78
CA GLU A 16 2.71 3.50 9.13
C GLU A 16 1.86 4.43 10.01
N SER A 17 1.33 5.52 9.46
CA SER A 17 0.40 6.39 10.21
C SER A 17 -0.82 5.63 10.69
N PHE A 18 -1.37 4.78 9.81
CA PHE A 18 -2.59 4.05 10.12
C PHE A 18 -2.31 2.92 11.12
N SER A 19 -1.20 2.19 10.97
CA SER A 19 -0.79 1.12 11.88
C SER A 19 -0.54 1.64 13.30
N ASP A 20 0.26 2.70 13.45
CA ASP A 20 0.68 3.20 14.77
C ASP A 20 -0.44 3.88 15.56
N PHE A 21 -1.35 4.58 14.88
CA PHE A 21 -2.43 5.32 15.54
C PHE A 21 -3.77 4.58 15.61
N PHE A 22 -3.82 3.33 15.12
CA PHE A 22 -5.01 2.49 15.21
C PHE A 22 -5.48 2.30 16.66
N VAL A 23 -4.56 1.90 17.54
CA VAL A 23 -4.81 1.69 18.97
C VAL A 23 -5.31 2.97 19.62
N SER A 24 -4.70 4.11 19.28
CA SER A 24 -5.09 5.42 19.82
C SER A 24 -6.48 5.86 19.34
N PHE A 25 -6.85 5.54 18.10
CA PHE A 25 -8.18 5.82 17.57
C PHE A 25 -9.25 4.97 18.26
N ASP A 26 -9.03 3.67 18.40
CA ASP A 26 -10.00 2.74 18.99
C ASP A 26 -10.17 2.93 20.51
N ILE A 27 -9.13 3.40 21.21
CA ILE A 27 -9.26 3.86 22.61
C ILE A 27 -10.08 5.16 22.66
N ALA A 28 -9.89 6.08 21.70
CA ALA A 28 -10.59 7.36 21.67
C ALA A 28 -12.04 7.24 21.15
N ALA A 29 -12.33 6.24 20.33
CA ALA A 29 -13.64 5.97 19.75
C ALA A 29 -14.45 5.08 20.71
N ALA A 30 -15.66 5.53 21.06
CA ALA A 30 -16.60 4.67 21.77
C ALA A 30 -17.15 3.63 20.78
N ILE A 31 -16.62 2.41 20.80
CA ILE A 31 -17.10 1.30 19.98
C ILE A 31 -18.24 0.62 20.74
N ASP A 32 -19.42 0.57 20.13
CA ASP A 32 -20.65 0.06 20.77
C ASP A 32 -20.97 0.80 22.10
N GLY A 33 -20.63 2.09 22.16
CA GLY A 33 -20.83 2.94 23.34
C GLY A 33 -19.86 2.68 24.49
N LYS A 34 -18.83 1.85 24.31
CA LYS A 34 -17.79 1.56 25.30
C LYS A 34 -16.42 2.00 24.81
N TYR A 35 -15.63 2.54 25.73
CA TYR A 35 -14.21 2.78 25.49
C TYR A 35 -13.44 1.49 25.73
N LEU A 36 -12.58 1.11 24.78
CA LEU A 36 -11.72 -0.06 24.90
C LEU A 36 -10.59 0.22 25.89
N SER A 37 -10.16 -0.83 26.60
CA SER A 37 -8.91 -0.79 27.33
C SER A 37 -7.72 -0.78 26.37
N ASN A 38 -6.55 -0.36 26.85
CA ASN A 38 -5.31 -0.39 26.06
C ASN A 38 -4.98 -1.80 25.53
N GLU A 39 -5.29 -2.84 26.31
CA GLU A 39 -5.05 -4.24 25.95
C GLU A 39 -6.01 -4.70 24.83
N GLU A 40 -7.30 -4.36 24.94
CA GLU A 40 -8.28 -4.71 23.91
C GLU A 40 -8.01 -3.99 22.60
N ALA A 41 -7.68 -2.69 22.64
CA ALA A 41 -7.33 -1.92 21.45
C ALA A 41 -6.02 -2.40 20.81
N GLY A 42 -5.03 -2.81 21.61
CA GLY A 42 -3.81 -3.45 21.13
C GLY A 42 -4.06 -4.79 20.46
N ASN A 43 -4.93 -5.63 21.04
CA ASN A 43 -5.34 -6.89 20.41
C ASN A 43 -6.11 -6.65 19.10
N LEU A 44 -6.94 -5.60 19.07
CA LEU A 44 -7.67 -5.17 17.89
C LEU A 44 -6.66 -4.83 16.79
N SER A 45 -5.68 -3.95 17.03
CA SER A 45 -4.70 -3.54 16.00
C SER A 45 -3.93 -4.69 15.34
N THR A 46 -3.70 -5.81 16.04
CA THR A 46 -3.06 -6.99 15.42
C THR A 46 -3.83 -7.54 14.21
N LEU A 47 -5.15 -7.33 14.16
CA LEU A 47 -5.98 -7.76 13.03
C LEU A 47 -5.70 -6.92 11.78
N PHE A 48 -5.29 -5.66 11.94
CA PHE A 48 -4.82 -4.85 10.82
C PHE A 48 -3.57 -5.47 10.20
N ASP A 49 -2.61 -5.90 11.03
CA ASP A 49 -1.39 -6.56 10.57
C ASP A 49 -1.69 -7.90 9.88
N VAL A 50 -2.59 -8.70 10.46
CA VAL A 50 -3.07 -9.96 9.83
C VAL A 50 -3.70 -9.67 8.47
N GLY A 51 -4.57 -8.66 8.39
CA GLY A 51 -5.13 -8.20 7.12
C GLY A 51 -4.05 -7.78 6.14
N GLY A 52 -3.00 -7.13 6.63
CA GLY A 52 -1.86 -6.70 5.81
C GLY A 52 -1.03 -7.86 5.25
N VAL A 53 -0.77 -8.90 6.04
CA VAL A 53 -0.11 -10.12 5.56
C VAL A 53 -0.93 -10.76 4.45
N VAL A 54 -2.25 -10.92 4.66
CA VAL A 54 -3.17 -11.46 3.65
C VAL A 54 -3.18 -10.58 2.41
N GLY A 55 -3.23 -9.26 2.58
CA GLY A 55 -3.20 -8.28 1.50
C GLY A 55 -1.92 -8.34 0.67
N GLY A 56 -0.76 -8.48 1.30
CA GLY A 56 0.52 -8.63 0.61
C GLY A 56 0.58 -9.90 -0.24
N ILE A 57 0.10 -11.02 0.30
CA ILE A 57 0.01 -12.30 -0.43
C ILE A 57 -0.95 -12.17 -1.62
N LEU A 58 -2.15 -11.61 -1.40
CA LEU A 58 -3.14 -11.41 -2.46
C LEU A 58 -2.65 -10.47 -3.55
N ALA A 59 -2.07 -9.33 -3.17
CA ALA A 59 -1.53 -8.36 -4.10
C ALA A 59 -0.42 -8.99 -4.95
N GLY A 60 0.52 -9.72 -4.31
CA GLY A 60 1.57 -10.46 -5.02
C GLY A 60 1.00 -11.45 -6.02
N TYR A 61 0.11 -12.33 -5.55
CA TYR A 61 -0.55 -13.33 -6.39
C TYR A 61 -1.31 -12.73 -7.59
N ILE A 62 -2.12 -11.69 -7.35
CA ILE A 62 -2.89 -11.00 -8.40
C ILE A 62 -1.94 -10.34 -9.41
N SER A 63 -0.89 -9.68 -8.93
CA SER A 63 0.04 -8.98 -9.80
C SER A 63 0.83 -9.92 -10.71
N ASP A 64 1.26 -11.07 -10.19
CA ASP A 64 1.99 -12.08 -10.96
C ASP A 64 1.06 -12.75 -11.99
N ARG A 65 -0.22 -12.96 -11.65
CA ARG A 65 -1.24 -13.47 -12.59
C ARG A 65 -1.53 -12.51 -13.73
N LEU A 66 -1.60 -11.22 -13.43
CA LEU A 66 -1.90 -10.17 -14.42
C LEU A 66 -0.66 -9.71 -15.19
N GLY A 67 0.54 -10.04 -14.72
CA GLY A 67 1.78 -9.44 -15.23
C GLY A 67 1.79 -7.91 -15.08
N ALA A 68 1.02 -7.39 -14.10
CA ALA A 68 0.71 -5.97 -13.98
C ALA A 68 0.72 -5.52 -12.50
N ARG A 69 1.91 -5.21 -12.02
CA ARG A 69 2.20 -4.86 -10.61
C ARG A 69 1.75 -3.44 -10.28
N ALA A 70 1.99 -2.49 -11.18
CA ALA A 70 1.54 -1.12 -10.98
C ALA A 70 0.02 -1.02 -11.00
N ILE A 71 -0.65 -1.76 -11.89
CA ILE A 71 -2.12 -1.81 -11.97
C ILE A 71 -2.71 -2.39 -10.67
N THR A 72 -2.13 -3.48 -10.17
CA THR A 72 -2.60 -4.12 -8.94
C THR A 72 -2.43 -3.18 -7.74
N ALA A 73 -1.25 -2.55 -7.58
CA ALA A 73 -1.03 -1.59 -6.51
C ALA A 73 -1.97 -0.38 -6.60
N ALA A 74 -2.13 0.22 -7.79
CA ALA A 74 -3.02 1.36 -7.99
C ALA A 74 -4.48 1.00 -7.63
N SER A 75 -4.93 -0.18 -8.03
CA SER A 75 -6.28 -0.67 -7.72
C SER A 75 -6.49 -0.80 -6.22
N PHE A 76 -5.52 -1.36 -5.49
CA PHE A 76 -5.59 -1.47 -4.03
C PHE A 76 -5.61 -0.09 -3.36
N MET A 77 -4.78 0.85 -3.83
CA MET A 77 -4.77 2.23 -3.32
C MET A 77 -6.09 2.95 -3.53
N TYR A 78 -6.73 2.80 -4.69
CA TYR A 78 -8.04 3.39 -4.94
C TYR A 78 -9.14 2.72 -4.11
N CYS A 79 -9.06 1.40 -3.87
CA CYS A 79 -9.97 0.69 -2.97
C CYS A 79 -9.76 1.06 -1.49
N ALA A 80 -8.56 1.47 -1.08
CA ALA A 80 -8.30 1.92 0.28
C ALA A 80 -9.12 3.17 0.66
N ILE A 81 -9.41 4.06 -0.29
CA ILE A 81 -10.18 5.30 -0.05
C ILE A 81 -11.59 5.02 0.49
N PRO A 82 -12.48 4.27 -0.22
CA PRO A 82 -13.80 3.96 0.30
C PRO A 82 -13.73 3.10 1.57
N VAL A 83 -12.73 2.23 1.71
CA VAL A 83 -12.56 1.41 2.92
C VAL A 83 -12.25 2.27 4.15
N LEU A 84 -11.35 3.24 4.03
CA LEU A 84 -11.05 4.20 5.10
C LEU A 84 -12.27 5.06 5.46
N TYR A 85 -13.04 5.48 4.46
CA TYR A 85 -14.30 6.18 4.70
C TYR A 85 -15.33 5.32 5.45
N LEU A 86 -15.48 4.05 5.05
CA LEU A 86 -16.36 3.09 5.71
C LEU A 86 -15.91 2.81 7.14
N TYR A 87 -14.60 2.63 7.37
CA TYR A 87 -14.04 2.47 8.71
C TYR A 87 -14.38 3.66 9.60
N ARG A 88 -14.16 4.89 9.12
CA ARG A 88 -14.49 6.10 9.87
C ARG A 88 -15.98 6.21 10.22
N SER A 89 -16.84 5.82 9.28
CA SER A 89 -18.30 6.01 9.37
C SER A 89 -19.00 4.90 10.17
N TYR A 90 -18.53 3.66 10.07
CA TYR A 90 -19.22 2.48 10.62
C TYR A 90 -18.40 1.70 11.64
N GLY A 91 -17.09 1.93 11.77
CA GLY A 91 -16.21 1.19 12.68
C GLY A 91 -16.54 1.35 14.16
N HIS A 92 -17.30 2.38 14.55
CA HIS A 92 -17.74 2.60 15.92
C HIS A 92 -19.05 1.89 16.29
N ILE A 93 -19.77 1.32 15.31
CA ILE A 93 -21.13 0.80 15.53
C ILE A 93 -21.13 -0.51 16.31
N SER A 94 -20.19 -1.41 16.00
CA SER A 94 -20.09 -2.71 16.64
C SER A 94 -18.67 -3.23 16.52
N MET A 95 -18.22 -3.98 17.54
CA MET A 95 -16.93 -4.66 17.55
C MET A 95 -16.75 -5.57 16.33
N THR A 96 -17.79 -6.26 15.89
CA THR A 96 -17.70 -7.15 14.71
C THR A 96 -17.44 -6.35 13.42
N ILE A 97 -18.12 -5.22 13.26
CA ILE A 97 -17.92 -4.34 12.10
C ILE A 97 -16.51 -3.73 12.13
N ASN A 98 -16.04 -3.33 13.31
CA ASN A 98 -14.67 -2.84 13.50
C ASN A 98 -13.65 -3.88 13.04
N ILE A 99 -13.74 -5.12 13.56
CA ILE A 99 -12.85 -6.24 13.21
C ILE A 99 -12.82 -6.48 11.70
N ILE A 100 -13.99 -6.54 11.05
CA ILE A 100 -14.08 -6.78 9.61
C ILE A 100 -13.45 -5.64 8.83
N LEU A 101 -13.80 -4.38 9.16
CA LEU A 101 -13.29 -3.22 8.44
C LEU A 101 -11.78 -3.05 8.67
N MET A 102 -11.27 -3.42 9.83
CA MET A 102 -9.83 -3.39 10.10
C MET A 102 -9.07 -4.41 9.26
N LEU A 103 -9.54 -5.66 9.17
CA LEU A 103 -8.96 -6.66 8.28
C LEU A 103 -8.94 -6.18 6.83
N ILE A 104 -10.07 -5.63 6.36
CA ILE A 104 -10.20 -5.10 5.00
C ILE A 104 -9.25 -3.91 4.79
N THR A 105 -9.14 -3.01 5.76
CA THR A 105 -8.22 -1.88 5.69
C THR A 105 -6.77 -2.36 5.63
N GLY A 106 -6.38 -3.35 6.44
CA GLY A 106 -5.07 -3.98 6.38
C GLY A 106 -4.76 -4.54 4.99
N VAL A 107 -5.71 -5.24 4.38
CA VAL A 107 -5.56 -5.81 3.03
C VAL A 107 -5.23 -4.72 2.00
N PHE A 108 -5.98 -3.62 2.00
CA PHE A 108 -5.85 -2.57 0.98
C PHE A 108 -4.77 -1.53 1.26
N VAL A 109 -4.34 -1.36 2.51
CA VAL A 109 -3.30 -0.40 2.89
C VAL A 109 -1.91 -1.06 2.84
N ASN A 110 -1.74 -2.20 3.50
CA ASN A 110 -0.42 -2.86 3.58
C ASN A 110 -0.12 -3.72 2.34
N GLY A 111 -1.14 -4.21 1.64
CA GLY A 111 -0.98 -4.95 0.38
C GLY A 111 -0.18 -4.19 -0.69
N PRO A 112 -0.57 -2.97 -1.11
CA PRO A 112 0.17 -2.20 -2.11
C PRO A 112 1.52 -1.71 -1.58
N TYR A 113 1.65 -1.45 -0.27
CA TYR A 113 2.93 -1.15 0.35
C TYR A 113 3.93 -2.29 0.14
N ALA A 114 3.56 -3.51 0.55
CA ALA A 114 4.39 -4.69 0.38
C ALA A 114 4.74 -4.94 -1.10
N LEU A 115 3.76 -4.78 -2.00
CA LEU A 115 3.96 -5.01 -3.43
C LEU A 115 4.96 -4.03 -4.06
N ILE A 116 4.88 -2.76 -3.69
CA ILE A 116 5.75 -1.73 -4.28
C ILE A 116 7.16 -1.81 -3.69
N THR A 117 7.30 -1.98 -2.38
CA THR A 117 8.63 -2.02 -1.75
C THR A 117 9.40 -3.27 -2.14
N THR A 118 8.72 -4.40 -2.36
CA THR A 118 9.37 -5.68 -2.72
C THR A 118 9.42 -5.93 -4.22
N ALA A 119 8.27 -6.02 -4.89
CA ALA A 119 8.18 -6.50 -6.27
C ALA A 119 8.68 -5.45 -7.27
N VAL A 120 8.35 -4.17 -7.07
CA VAL A 120 8.81 -3.10 -7.98
C VAL A 120 10.32 -2.83 -7.80
N SER A 121 10.84 -2.93 -6.58
CA SER A 121 12.29 -2.89 -6.33
C SER A 121 13.02 -4.06 -7.01
N ALA A 122 12.45 -5.26 -6.97
CA ALA A 122 13.01 -6.42 -7.66
C ALA A 122 12.99 -6.24 -9.19
N ASP A 123 11.90 -5.69 -9.76
CA ASP A 123 11.81 -5.40 -11.19
C ASP A 123 12.84 -4.39 -11.67
N LEU A 124 13.08 -3.33 -10.89
CA LEU A 124 14.13 -2.36 -11.19
C LEU A 124 15.51 -3.03 -11.25
N GLY A 125 15.77 -4.04 -10.41
CA GLY A 125 17.01 -4.81 -10.45
C GLY A 125 17.22 -5.64 -11.72
N THR A 126 16.13 -6.01 -12.40
CA THR A 126 16.20 -6.81 -13.64
C THR A 126 16.05 -5.97 -14.90
N HIS A 127 15.65 -4.69 -14.77
CA HIS A 127 15.47 -3.76 -15.88
C HIS A 127 16.76 -3.58 -16.70
N SER A 128 16.67 -3.53 -18.02
CA SER A 128 17.82 -3.45 -18.95
C SER A 128 18.78 -2.30 -18.64
N SER A 129 18.27 -1.18 -18.12
CA SER A 129 19.04 0.01 -17.70
C SER A 129 19.90 -0.20 -16.45
N LEU A 130 19.59 -1.20 -15.64
CA LEU A 130 20.23 -1.47 -14.33
C LEU A 130 20.82 -2.89 -14.26
N LYS A 131 20.45 -3.77 -15.19
CA LYS A 131 20.89 -5.16 -15.27
C LYS A 131 22.42 -5.23 -15.40
N GLY A 132 23.07 -5.84 -14.41
CA GLY A 132 24.53 -5.97 -14.34
C GLY A 132 25.24 -4.78 -13.68
N ASN A 133 24.54 -3.69 -13.35
CA ASN A 133 25.10 -2.55 -12.63
C ASN A 133 24.62 -2.55 -11.17
N SER A 134 25.27 -3.37 -10.34
CA SER A 134 24.95 -3.55 -8.92
C SER A 134 24.99 -2.23 -8.13
N ARG A 135 25.85 -1.28 -8.52
CA ARG A 135 25.91 0.05 -7.89
C ARG A 135 24.65 0.87 -8.16
N ALA A 136 24.20 0.92 -9.41
CA ALA A 136 23.00 1.66 -9.76
C ALA A 136 21.73 1.05 -9.12
N LEU A 137 21.64 -0.28 -9.06
CA LEU A 137 20.58 -0.97 -8.34
C LEU A 137 20.59 -0.64 -6.84
N ALA A 138 21.74 -0.77 -6.19
CA ALA A 138 21.88 -0.45 -4.76
C ALA A 138 21.48 1.00 -4.46
N THR A 139 21.82 1.96 -5.34
CA THR A 139 21.39 3.36 -5.19
C THR A 139 19.86 3.51 -5.29
N VAL A 140 19.21 2.84 -6.25
CA VAL A 140 17.74 2.91 -6.39
C VAL A 140 17.05 2.29 -5.18
N THR A 141 17.51 1.14 -4.70
CA THR A 141 17.00 0.50 -3.48
C THR A 141 17.20 1.39 -2.26
N ALA A 142 18.39 1.99 -2.10
CA ALA A 142 18.68 2.89 -0.98
C ALA A 142 17.80 4.15 -1.00
N ILE A 143 17.46 4.68 -2.18
CA ILE A 143 16.54 5.82 -2.28
C ILE A 143 15.12 5.38 -1.89
N ILE A 144 14.65 4.23 -2.37
CA ILE A 144 13.32 3.70 -2.01
C ILE A 144 13.22 3.54 -0.49
N ASP A 145 14.17 2.83 0.10
CA ASP A 145 14.22 2.56 1.54
C ASP A 145 14.33 3.86 2.37
N GLY A 146 15.19 4.78 1.94
CA GLY A 146 15.33 6.09 2.57
C GLY A 146 14.04 6.92 2.50
N THR A 147 13.36 6.94 1.36
CA THR A 147 12.08 7.68 1.22
C THR A 147 10.95 7.04 2.02
N GLY A 148 10.92 5.71 2.12
CA GLY A 148 10.00 4.99 3.01
C GLY A 148 10.24 5.38 4.46
N SER A 149 11.49 5.36 4.92
CA SER A 149 11.86 5.75 6.29
C SER A 149 11.43 7.17 6.65
N ILE A 150 11.56 8.13 5.72
CA ILE A 150 11.07 9.50 5.94
C ILE A 150 9.53 9.51 6.10
N GLY A 151 8.81 8.74 5.28
CA GLY A 151 7.36 8.59 5.39
C GLY A 151 6.94 7.97 6.73
N ALA A 152 7.66 6.94 7.18
CA ALA A 152 7.45 6.27 8.46
C ALA A 152 7.72 7.19 9.66
N ALA A 153 8.65 8.14 9.54
CA ALA A 153 8.88 9.14 10.58
C ALA A 153 7.83 10.25 10.58
N ILE A 154 7.48 10.77 9.41
CA ILE A 154 6.59 11.94 9.27
C ILE A 154 5.12 11.55 9.47
N GLY A 155 4.71 10.38 9.00
CA GLY A 155 3.32 9.94 9.04
C GLY A 155 2.71 9.92 10.45
N PRO A 156 3.28 9.14 11.39
CA PRO A 156 2.86 9.11 12.78
C PRO A 156 2.95 10.50 13.46
N LEU A 157 3.98 11.29 13.16
CA LEU A 157 4.10 12.66 13.68
C LEU A 157 2.93 13.57 13.24
N LEU A 158 2.59 13.57 11.95
CA LEU A 158 1.44 14.33 11.44
C LEU A 158 0.14 13.81 12.02
N THR A 159 -0.02 12.50 12.13
CA THR A 159 -1.21 11.86 12.68
C THR A 159 -1.40 12.20 14.15
N GLY A 160 -0.33 12.18 14.95
CA GLY A 160 -0.36 12.61 16.35
C GLY A 160 -0.77 14.07 16.51
N TYR A 161 -0.22 14.96 15.68
CA TYR A 161 -0.58 16.37 15.70
C TYR A 161 -2.04 16.62 15.28
N ILE A 162 -2.50 15.98 14.20
CA ILE A 162 -3.85 16.19 13.65
C ILE A 162 -4.92 15.48 14.50
N SER A 163 -4.62 14.32 15.09
CA SER A 163 -5.55 13.58 15.96
C SER A 163 -5.92 14.36 17.21
N ALA A 164 -5.01 15.20 17.73
CA ALA A 164 -5.31 16.13 18.82
C ALA A 164 -6.40 17.15 18.47
N MET A 165 -6.63 17.42 17.18
CA MET A 165 -7.68 18.31 16.69
C MET A 165 -8.94 17.53 16.28
N SER A 166 -8.77 16.51 15.43
CA SER A 166 -9.89 15.71 14.92
C SER A 166 -9.42 14.42 14.23
N TRP A 167 -9.97 13.29 14.69
CA TRP A 167 -9.81 12.02 13.98
C TRP A 167 -10.39 12.04 12.57
N SER A 168 -11.45 12.80 12.31
CA SER A 168 -11.97 12.93 10.94
C SER A 168 -10.98 13.61 10.00
N ALA A 169 -10.17 14.55 10.51
CA ALA A 169 -9.09 15.16 9.73
C ALA A 169 -7.96 14.17 9.45
N VAL A 170 -7.62 13.29 10.39
CA VAL A 170 -6.66 12.18 10.17
C VAL A 170 -7.12 11.28 9.04
N PHE A 171 -8.34 10.75 9.10
CA PHE A 171 -8.88 9.90 8.04
C PHE A 171 -8.93 10.61 6.69
N THR A 172 -9.22 11.92 6.67
CA THR A 172 -9.20 12.73 5.45
C THR A 172 -7.80 12.88 4.88
N MET A 173 -6.79 13.12 5.73
CA MET A 173 -5.39 13.14 5.33
C MET A 173 -4.96 11.80 4.73
N LEU A 174 -5.34 10.68 5.35
CA LEU A 174 -5.01 9.34 4.88
C LEU A 174 -5.68 9.02 3.53
N MET A 175 -6.97 9.34 3.37
CA MET A 175 -7.66 9.24 2.08
C MET A 175 -6.98 10.10 1.01
N GLY A 176 -6.54 11.31 1.36
CA GLY A 176 -5.77 12.19 0.47
C GLY A 176 -4.41 11.58 0.08
N ALA A 177 -3.67 11.02 1.04
CA ALA A 177 -2.41 10.33 0.78
C ALA A 177 -2.61 9.11 -0.14
N ALA A 178 -3.66 8.32 0.10
CA ALA A 178 -4.02 7.18 -0.75
C ALA A 178 -4.36 7.62 -2.18
N PHE A 179 -5.11 8.70 -2.33
CA PHE A 179 -5.47 9.27 -3.62
C PHE A 179 -4.23 9.79 -4.39
N ILE A 180 -3.35 10.53 -3.72
CA ILE A 180 -2.10 11.05 -4.32
C ILE A 180 -1.20 9.88 -4.76
N ALA A 181 -1.01 8.88 -3.89
CA ALA A 181 -0.27 7.67 -4.23
C ALA A 181 -0.88 6.93 -5.43
N GLY A 182 -2.20 6.76 -5.46
CA GLY A 182 -2.92 6.19 -6.61
C GLY A 182 -2.68 6.97 -7.91
N LEU A 183 -2.78 8.31 -7.88
CA LEU A 183 -2.52 9.17 -9.04
C LEU A 183 -1.08 9.08 -9.55
N LEU A 184 -0.11 9.00 -8.65
CA LEU A 184 1.30 8.83 -9.01
C LEU A 184 1.58 7.45 -9.60
N LEU A 185 0.87 6.43 -9.12
CA LEU A 185 0.90 5.09 -9.71
C LEU A 185 0.26 5.04 -11.09
N THR A 186 -0.75 5.87 -11.40
CA THR A 186 -1.38 5.89 -12.72
C THR A 186 -0.37 6.10 -13.86
N ARG A 187 0.68 6.90 -13.64
CA ARG A 187 1.76 7.05 -14.65
C ARG A 187 2.53 5.75 -14.87
N LEU A 188 2.76 5.00 -13.80
CA LEU A 188 3.42 3.69 -13.86
C LEU A 188 2.49 2.65 -14.52
N VAL A 189 1.19 2.72 -14.24
CA VAL A 189 0.15 1.93 -14.91
C VAL A 189 0.16 2.16 -16.42
N VAL A 190 0.20 3.42 -16.88
CA VAL A 190 0.24 3.73 -18.32
C VAL A 190 1.50 3.14 -18.98
N ALA A 191 2.65 3.22 -18.31
CA ALA A 191 3.89 2.62 -18.81
C ALA A 191 3.81 1.09 -18.89
N GLU A 192 3.24 0.45 -17.86
CA GLU A 192 3.04 -1.00 -17.77
C GLU A 192 2.05 -1.52 -18.84
N VAL A 193 0.95 -0.82 -19.06
CA VAL A 193 -0.02 -1.13 -20.13
C VAL A 193 0.64 -1.00 -21.51
N GLY A 194 1.42 0.06 -21.74
CA GLY A 194 2.14 0.24 -23.00
C GLY A 194 3.14 -0.90 -23.29
N ALA A 195 3.87 -1.36 -22.27
CA ALA A 195 4.79 -2.48 -22.40
C ALA A 195 4.07 -3.80 -22.71
N ASN A 196 2.94 -4.08 -22.04
CA ASN A 196 2.13 -5.28 -22.27
C ASN A 196 1.52 -5.31 -23.69
N ILE A 197 1.05 -4.17 -24.21
CA ILE A 197 0.53 -4.07 -25.58
C ILE A 197 1.63 -4.30 -26.62
N HIS A 198 2.84 -3.78 -26.40
CA HIS A 198 3.99 -4.01 -27.29
C HIS A 198 4.40 -5.50 -27.34
N GLN A 199 4.31 -6.22 -26.23
CA GLN A 199 4.54 -7.67 -26.21
C GLN A 199 3.48 -8.46 -26.99
N LEU A 200 2.21 -8.02 -26.97
CA LEU A 200 1.14 -8.60 -27.77
C LEU A 200 1.28 -8.33 -29.27
N GLY A 201 1.85 -7.19 -29.66
CA GLY A 201 2.06 -6.77 -31.05
C GLY A 201 3.31 -7.37 -31.73
N SER A 202 4.20 -8.00 -30.97
CA SER A 202 5.34 -8.74 -31.51
C SER A 202 4.86 -10.07 -32.09
N PRO A 203 5.07 -10.36 -33.39
CA PRO A 203 4.80 -11.70 -33.90
C PRO A 203 5.71 -12.67 -33.14
N ARG A 204 5.09 -13.58 -32.37
CA ARG A 204 5.74 -14.77 -31.80
C ARG A 204 6.61 -15.38 -32.90
N SER A 205 7.92 -15.21 -32.80
CA SER A 205 8.87 -16.06 -33.51
C SER A 205 8.66 -17.46 -32.95
N ARG A 206 7.81 -18.25 -33.61
CA ARG A 206 7.84 -19.70 -33.49
C ARG A 206 9.24 -20.12 -33.92
N SER A 207 10.11 -20.45 -32.98
CA SER A 207 11.13 -21.46 -33.27
C SER A 207 10.37 -22.79 -33.39
N PRO A 208 10.39 -23.46 -34.56
CA PRO A 208 10.11 -24.87 -34.58
C PRO A 208 11.32 -25.54 -33.93
N ASP A 209 11.16 -26.01 -32.69
CA ASP A 209 12.10 -26.98 -32.15
C ASP A 209 11.90 -28.26 -32.97
N LEU A 210 12.72 -28.35 -34.01
CA LEU A 210 12.90 -29.50 -34.89
C LEU A 210 13.30 -30.71 -34.06
N GLU A 211 12.62 -31.82 -34.34
CA GLU A 211 13.16 -33.18 -34.20
C GLU A 211 14.62 -33.23 -34.69
N VAL A 212 15.54 -33.71 -33.84
CA VAL A 212 16.51 -34.80 -34.10
C VAL A 212 16.97 -35.36 -32.75
#